data_AF-A0A562IM20-F1
#
_entry.id   AF-A0A562IM20-F1
#
_cell.length_a   1.000
_cell.length_b   1.000
_cell.length_c   1.000
_cell.angle_alpha   90.00
_cell.angle_beta   90.00
_cell.angle_gamma   90.00
#
_symmetry.space_group_name_H-M   'P 1'
#
loop_
_entity.id
_entity.type
_entity.pdbx_description
1 polymer ?
#
loop_
_entity_poly.entity_id
_entity_poly.type
_entity_poly.pdbx_seq_one_letter_code
_entity_poly.pdbx_strand_id
1 'polypeptide(L)'
;MRRPDAELADVLTQLRAATEVLARVVDASAPGERGFHDWGLADGSGFAGMGCAELLLHAGDVALDRQLAWTPPPELAGAVRARLFPCAPADADPWAALLWATGRGELPGREPVTSRRWHSAPLDEWDGTRPR
;
A
#
# COMPACT_ATOMS: atom_id res chain seq x y z
N MET A 1 -3.49 -10.88 18.99
CA MET A 1 -2.56 -11.61 19.89
C MET A 1 -1.22 -11.75 19.16
N ARG A 2 -0.11 -11.20 19.67
CA ARG A 2 1.21 -11.39 19.05
C ARG A 2 1.72 -12.80 19.38
N ARG A 3 2.19 -13.54 18.38
CA ARG A 3 2.78 -14.88 18.49
C ARG A 3 4.28 -14.80 18.14
N PRO A 4 5.14 -14.38 19.08
CA PRO A 4 6.56 -14.17 18.81
C PRO A 4 7.31 -15.49 18.52
N ASP A 5 6.69 -16.62 18.83
CA ASP A 5 7.14 -17.99 18.63
C ASP A 5 6.58 -18.65 17.36
N ALA A 6 5.82 -17.92 16.54
CA ALA A 6 5.29 -18.48 15.30
C ALA A 6 6.40 -18.70 14.27
N GLU A 7 6.45 -19.91 13.71
CA GLU A 7 7.34 -20.22 12.59
C GLU A 7 6.92 -19.44 11.33
N LEU A 8 7.89 -19.15 10.45
CA LEU A 8 7.64 -18.41 9.22
C LEU A 8 6.52 -19.03 8.37
N ALA A 9 6.45 -20.36 8.31
CA ALA A 9 5.40 -21.08 7.57
C ALA A 9 3.99 -20.79 8.12
N ASP A 10 3.84 -20.66 9.44
CA ASP A 10 2.57 -20.33 10.08
C ASP A 10 2.17 -18.89 9.78
N VAL A 11 3.13 -17.97 9.82
CA VAL A 11 2.91 -16.56 9.48
C VAL A 11 2.49 -16.43 8.02
N LEU A 12 3.15 -17.14 7.10
CA LEU A 12 2.79 -17.14 5.68
C LEU A 12 1.39 -17.73 5.45
N THR A 13 1.02 -18.78 6.17
CA THR A 13 -0.33 -19.35 6.10
C THR A 13 -1.39 -18.35 6.56
N GLN A 14 -1.13 -17.65 7.66
CA GLN A 14 -2.02 -16.59 8.17
C GLN A 14 -2.15 -15.42 7.20
N LEU A 15 -1.02 -14.95 6.63
CA LEU A 15 -1.03 -13.88 5.63
C LEU A 15 -1.83 -14.28 4.39
N ARG A 16 -1.67 -15.51 3.90
CA ARG A 16 -2.46 -16.04 2.78
C ARG A 16 -3.94 -16.08 3.11
N ALA A 17 -4.32 -16.59 4.29
CA ALA A 17 -5.72 -16.64 4.70
C ALA A 17 -6.33 -15.23 4.82
N ALA A 18 -5.63 -14.29 5.45
CA ALA A 18 -6.11 -12.92 5.63
C ALA A 18 -6.26 -12.16 4.29
N THR A 19 -5.28 -12.31 3.40
CA THR A 19 -5.29 -11.66 2.08
C THR A 19 -6.34 -12.27 1.16
N GLU A 20 -6.59 -13.57 1.26
CA GLU A 20 -7.67 -14.25 0.55
C GLU A 20 -9.06 -13.77 1.02
N VAL A 21 -9.25 -13.59 2.34
CA VAL A 21 -10.49 -12.99 2.87
C VAL A 21 -10.66 -11.57 2.36
N LEU A 22 -9.61 -10.74 2.40
CA LEU A 22 -9.65 -9.38 1.87
C LEU A 22 -10.03 -9.38 0.38
N ALA A 23 -9.38 -10.21 -0.43
CA ALA A 23 -9.65 -10.31 -1.86
C ALA A 23 -11.12 -10.71 -2.12
N ARG A 24 -11.64 -11.73 -1.43
CA ARG A 24 -13.04 -12.13 -1.56
C ARG A 24 -14.02 -11.04 -1.13
N VAL A 25 -13.70 -10.28 -0.09
CA VAL A 25 -14.55 -9.15 0.35
C VAL A 25 -14.57 -8.07 -0.71
N VAL A 26 -13.41 -7.69 -1.26
CA VAL A 26 -13.32 -6.70 -2.35
C VAL A 26 -14.09 -7.17 -3.57
N ASP A 27 -13.94 -8.43 -3.99
CA ASP A 27 -14.62 -9.00 -5.16
C ASP A 27 -16.15 -9.06 -4.99
N ALA A 28 -16.62 -9.26 -3.75
CA ALA A 28 -18.04 -9.34 -3.44
C ALA A 28 -18.70 -7.97 -3.21
N SER A 29 -17.90 -6.91 -3.01
CA SER A 29 -18.43 -5.57 -2.74
C SER A 29 -19.12 -4.97 -3.97
N ALA A 30 -20.31 -4.41 -3.78
CA ALA A 30 -21.04 -3.76 -4.85
C ALA A 30 -20.41 -2.41 -5.24
N PRO A 31 -20.55 -1.97 -6.51
CA PRO A 31 -20.13 -0.63 -6.91
C PRO A 31 -20.81 0.43 -6.04
N GLY A 32 -20.01 1.26 -5.38
CA GLY A 32 -20.51 2.31 -4.48
C GLY A 32 -20.49 1.94 -3.00
N GLU A 33 -20.27 0.68 -2.63
CA GLU A 33 -20.02 0.33 -1.23
C GLU A 33 -18.73 1.00 -0.73
N ARG A 34 -18.76 1.35 0.56
CA ARG A 34 -17.65 2.03 1.25
C ARG A 34 -17.45 1.39 2.62
N GLY A 35 -16.18 1.17 2.97
CA GLY A 35 -15.78 0.75 4.30
C GLY A 35 -15.03 1.85 5.04
N PHE A 36 -15.11 1.82 6.37
CA PHE A 36 -14.40 2.75 7.22
C PHE A 36 -12.90 2.42 7.31
N HIS A 37 -12.07 3.44 7.13
CA HIS A 37 -10.66 3.46 7.51
C HIS A 37 -10.41 4.76 8.29
N ASP A 38 -9.44 4.77 9.21
CA ASP A 38 -9.16 5.95 10.05
C ASP A 38 -8.81 7.22 9.25
N TRP A 39 -8.43 7.06 7.97
CA TRP A 39 -8.10 8.16 7.06
C TRP A 39 -9.19 8.46 6.01
N GLY A 40 -10.36 7.82 6.10
CA GLY A 40 -11.51 8.10 5.23
C GLY A 40 -12.31 6.86 4.83
N LEU A 41 -13.40 7.07 4.09
CA LEU A 41 -14.26 6.00 3.57
C LEU A 41 -13.68 5.44 2.26
N ALA A 42 -13.16 4.22 2.29
CA ALA A 42 -12.55 3.59 1.12
C ALA A 42 -13.56 2.71 0.36
N ASP A 43 -13.47 2.69 -0.96
CA ASP A 43 -14.12 1.70 -1.81
C ASP A 43 -13.29 0.40 -1.89
N GLY A 44 -13.79 -0.61 -2.61
CA GLY A 44 -13.08 -1.89 -2.79
C GLY A 44 -11.67 -1.70 -3.38
N SER A 45 -11.50 -0.76 -4.32
CA SER A 45 -10.18 -0.46 -4.90
C SER A 45 -9.21 0.16 -3.88
N GLY A 46 -9.72 0.96 -2.94
CA GLY A 46 -8.95 1.50 -1.82
C GLY A 46 -8.45 0.40 -0.87
N PHE A 47 -9.32 -0.53 -0.47
CA PHE A 47 -8.93 -1.65 0.39
C PHE A 47 -7.95 -2.62 -0.29
N ALA A 48 -8.15 -2.91 -1.58
CA ALA A 48 -7.19 -3.68 -2.37
C ALA A 48 -5.82 -2.97 -2.44
N GLY A 49 -5.83 -1.66 -2.68
CA GLY A 49 -4.63 -0.83 -2.67
C GLY A 49 -3.90 -0.89 -1.33
N MET A 50 -4.62 -0.75 -0.21
CA MET A 50 -4.05 -0.80 1.15
C MET A 50 -3.41 -2.15 1.45
N GLY A 51 -4.13 -3.25 1.19
CA GLY A 51 -3.60 -4.61 1.39
C GLY A 51 -2.33 -4.86 0.56
N CYS A 52 -2.32 -4.41 -0.69
CA CYS A 52 -1.12 -4.50 -1.53
C CYS A 52 0.02 -3.61 -1.00
N ALA A 53 -0.27 -2.37 -0.60
CA ALA A 53 0.75 -1.48 -0.05
C ALA A 53 1.43 -2.08 1.18
N GLU A 54 0.66 -2.60 2.13
CA GLU A 54 1.16 -3.26 3.34
C GLU A 54 2.07 -4.44 2.99
N LEU A 55 1.64 -5.32 2.08
CA LEU A 55 2.45 -6.46 1.64
C LEU A 55 3.75 -6.02 0.97
N LEU A 56 3.69 -5.09 0.02
CA LEU A 56 4.87 -4.67 -0.74
C LEU A 56 5.88 -3.92 0.13
N LEU A 57 5.40 -2.94 0.91
CA LEU A 57 6.25 -2.11 1.75
C LEU A 57 6.94 -2.94 2.83
N HIS A 58 6.20 -3.81 3.52
CA HIS A 58 6.77 -4.60 4.60
C HIS A 58 7.61 -5.79 4.12
N ALA A 59 7.29 -6.38 2.96
CA ALA A 59 8.22 -7.30 2.32
C ALA A 59 9.54 -6.59 1.94
N GLY A 60 9.46 -5.34 1.48
CA GLY A 60 10.61 -4.49 1.22
C GLY A 60 11.41 -4.17 2.49
N ASP A 61 10.74 -3.82 3.57
CA ASP A 61 11.36 -3.56 4.88
C ASP A 61 12.14 -4.81 5.37
N VAL A 62 11.55 -6.01 5.25
CA VAL A 62 12.22 -7.28 5.58
C VAL A 62 13.38 -7.57 4.63
N ALA A 63 13.19 -7.42 3.32
CA ALA A 63 14.25 -7.66 2.36
C ALA A 63 15.46 -6.76 2.60
N LEU A 64 15.23 -5.48 2.93
CA LEU A 64 16.27 -4.53 3.27
C LEU A 64 17.04 -4.95 4.52
N ASP A 65 16.33 -5.27 5.61
CA ASP A 65 16.94 -5.76 6.86
C ASP A 65 17.77 -7.03 6.64
N ARG A 66 17.29 -7.92 5.77
CA ARG A 66 17.95 -9.17 5.41
C ARG A 66 18.97 -9.05 4.28
N GLN A 67 19.21 -7.84 3.76
CA GLN A 67 20.12 -7.56 2.63
C GLN A 67 19.83 -8.40 1.38
N LEU A 68 18.55 -8.66 1.12
CA LEU A 68 18.08 -9.40 -0.05
C LEU A 68 17.88 -8.44 -1.22
N ALA A 69 18.36 -8.84 -2.41
CA ALA A 69 18.07 -8.13 -3.65
C ALA A 69 16.65 -8.44 -4.13
N TRP A 70 15.66 -7.78 -3.50
CA TRP A 70 14.24 -7.94 -3.82
C TRP A 70 13.61 -6.60 -4.18
N THR A 71 12.77 -6.61 -5.22
CA THR A 71 11.89 -5.51 -5.60
C THR A 71 10.52 -6.08 -5.99
N PRO A 72 9.42 -5.34 -5.76
CA PRO A 72 8.10 -5.80 -6.15
C PRO A 72 7.92 -5.76 -7.68
N PRO A 73 6.90 -6.44 -8.22
CA PRO A 73 6.50 -6.23 -9.61
C PRO A 73 6.18 -4.75 -9.87
N PRO A 74 6.80 -4.11 -10.87
CA PRO A 74 6.70 -2.65 -11.07
C PRO A 74 5.28 -2.20 -11.41
N GLU A 75 4.50 -3.03 -12.11
CA GLU A 75 3.10 -2.79 -12.42
C GLU A 75 2.23 -2.70 -11.16
N LEU A 76 2.51 -3.55 -10.16
CA LEU A 76 1.76 -3.57 -8.92
C LEU A 76 2.15 -2.38 -8.03
N ALA A 77 3.44 -2.06 -7.94
CA ALA A 77 3.90 -0.86 -7.25
C ALA A 77 3.30 0.41 -7.89
N GLY A 78 3.24 0.46 -9.21
CA GLY A 78 2.62 1.55 -9.96
C GLY A 78 1.12 1.68 -9.70
N ALA A 79 0.38 0.57 -9.68
CA ALA A 79 -1.04 0.54 -9.37
C ALA A 79 -1.33 1.02 -7.93
N VAL A 80 -0.56 0.52 -6.96
CA VAL A 80 -0.67 0.95 -5.54
C VAL A 80 -0.37 2.44 -5.40
N ARG A 81 0.71 2.93 -6.02
CA ARG A 81 1.07 4.35 -6.02
C ARG A 81 -0.03 5.20 -6.62
N ALA A 82 -0.56 4.81 -7.78
CA ALA A 82 -1.63 5.53 -8.45
C ALA A 82 -2.92 5.58 -7.62
N ARG A 83 -3.26 4.49 -6.93
CA ARG A 83 -4.50 4.40 -6.15
C ARG A 83 -4.42 5.13 -4.81
N LEU A 84 -3.34 4.93 -4.06
CA LEU A 84 -3.23 5.40 -2.67
C LEU A 84 -2.46 6.72 -2.52
N PHE A 85 -1.53 6.98 -3.44
CA PHE A 85 -0.67 8.16 -3.40
C PHE A 85 -0.77 8.91 -4.74
N PRO A 86 -1.96 9.40 -5.12
CA PRO A 86 -2.14 10.11 -6.39
C PRO A 86 -1.27 11.39 -6.49
N CYS A 87 -0.89 11.97 -5.35
CA CYS A 87 0.07 13.08 -5.26
C CYS A 87 1.53 12.69 -5.55
N ALA A 88 1.86 11.39 -5.60
CA ALA A 88 3.21 10.92 -5.89
C ALA A 88 3.48 10.93 -7.41
N PRO A 89 4.73 11.27 -7.81
CA PRO A 89 5.10 11.39 -9.21
C PRO A 89 4.87 10.10 -9.99
N ALA A 90 4.31 10.25 -11.20
CA ALA A 90 4.05 9.16 -12.13
C ALA A 90 5.20 8.96 -13.15
N ASP A 91 6.12 9.91 -13.23
CA ASP A 91 7.27 9.94 -14.14
C ASP A 91 8.54 9.30 -13.55
N ALA A 92 8.49 8.86 -12.30
CA ALA A 92 9.57 8.17 -11.61
C ALA A 92 9.39 6.63 -11.64
N ASP A 93 10.45 5.90 -11.28
CA ASP A 93 10.35 4.47 -11.00
C ASP A 93 9.22 4.20 -9.99
N PRO A 94 8.27 3.29 -10.28
CA PRO A 94 7.09 3.09 -9.45
C PRO A 94 7.40 2.71 -8.00
N TRP A 95 8.45 1.91 -7.79
CA TRP A 95 8.84 1.47 -6.46
C TRP A 95 9.52 2.59 -5.69
N ALA A 96 10.44 3.32 -6.31
CA ALA A 96 11.07 4.50 -5.71
C ALA A 96 10.03 5.58 -5.35
N ALA A 97 9.06 5.83 -6.24
CA ALA A 97 7.98 6.78 -5.99
C ALA A 97 7.09 6.36 -4.81
N LEU A 98 6.79 5.06 -4.68
CA LEU A 98 6.01 4.51 -3.57
C LEU A 98 6.78 4.58 -2.24
N LEU A 99 8.08 4.25 -2.23
CA LEU A 99 8.95 4.41 -1.06
C LEU A 99 9.05 5.86 -0.62
N TRP A 100 9.24 6.79 -1.55
CA TRP A 100 9.24 8.23 -1.26
C TRP A 100 7.89 8.69 -0.71
N ALA A 101 6.77 8.27 -1.31
CA ALA A 101 5.43 8.68 -0.90
C ALA A 101 5.10 8.27 0.54
N THR A 102 5.73 7.20 1.03
CA THR A 102 5.58 6.68 2.40
C THR A 102 6.72 7.07 3.35
N GLY A 103 7.65 7.91 2.90
CA GLY A 103 8.77 8.39 3.72
C GLY A 103 9.80 7.32 4.06
N ARG A 104 9.91 6.27 3.23
CA ARG A 104 10.89 5.18 3.34
C ARG A 104 12.12 5.37 2.44
N GLY A 105 12.07 6.32 1.51
CA GLY A 105 13.17 6.57 0.58
C GLY A 105 13.21 8.00 0.10
N GLU A 106 14.33 8.36 -0.50
CA GLU A 106 14.52 9.63 -1.20
C GLU A 106 14.10 9.51 -2.66
N LEU A 107 13.73 10.62 -3.27
CA LEU A 107 13.49 10.70 -4.71
C LEU A 107 14.22 11.93 -5.26
N PRO A 108 15.12 11.78 -6.26
CA PRO A 108 15.91 12.88 -6.77
C PRO A 108 15.07 14.09 -7.18
N GLY A 109 15.49 15.29 -6.74
CA GLY A 109 14.81 16.54 -7.04
C GLY A 109 13.49 16.76 -6.28
N ARG A 110 13.20 15.94 -5.25
CA ARG A 110 11.98 16.05 -4.45
C ARG A 110 12.31 16.17 -2.97
N GLU A 111 11.64 17.11 -2.31
CA GLU A 111 11.71 17.25 -0.85
C GLU A 111 11.16 15.99 -0.15
N PRO A 112 11.64 15.66 1.06
CA PRO A 112 11.06 14.60 1.88
C PRO A 112 9.56 14.84 2.13
N VAL A 113 8.77 13.76 2.13
CA VAL A 113 7.34 13.87 2.43
C VAL A 113 7.11 14.24 3.90
N THR A 114 6.20 15.18 4.14
CA THR A 114 5.83 15.65 5.48
C THR A 114 4.65 14.89 6.08
N SER A 115 3.84 14.23 5.25
CA SER A 115 2.78 13.30 5.67
C SER A 115 2.87 12.02 4.86
N ARG A 116 2.67 10.89 5.55
CA ARG A 116 2.70 9.52 4.99
C ARG A 116 1.30 8.95 4.78
N ARG A 117 0.26 9.77 4.95
CA ARG A 117 -1.13 9.33 4.78
C ARG A 117 -1.43 9.06 3.31
N TRP A 118 -2.10 7.93 3.05
CA TRP A 118 -2.70 7.65 1.74
C TRP A 118 -4.09 8.28 1.61
N HIS A 119 -4.52 8.44 0.36
CA HIS A 119 -5.88 8.84 0.00
C HIS A 119 -6.82 7.63 0.08
N SER A 120 -7.57 7.53 1.18
CA SER A 120 -8.51 6.41 1.39
C SER A 120 -9.73 6.49 0.47
N ALA A 121 -10.29 7.69 0.30
CA ALA A 121 -11.49 7.90 -0.51
C ALA A 121 -11.30 7.47 -1.97
N PRO A 122 -12.40 7.29 -2.73
CA PRO A 122 -12.34 7.14 -4.18
C PRO A 122 -11.50 8.22 -4.85
N LEU A 123 -10.82 7.87 -5.96
CA LEU A 123 -9.88 8.78 -6.62
C LEU A 123 -10.54 10.01 -7.25
N ASP A 124 -11.81 9.91 -7.65
CA ASP A 124 -12.61 11.03 -8.15
C ASP A 124 -12.95 12.05 -7.04
N GLU A 125 -12.82 11.65 -5.78
CA GLU A 125 -12.97 12.51 -4.60
C GLU A 125 -11.63 13.12 -4.13
N TRP A 126 -10.53 12.90 -4.85
CA TRP A 126 -9.22 13.48 -4.50
C TRP A 126 -9.16 14.98 -4.86
N ASP A 127 -8.82 15.82 -3.88
CA ASP A 127 -8.78 17.28 -4.02
C ASP A 127 -7.49 17.84 -4.65
N GLY A 128 -6.61 16.97 -5.13
CA GLY A 128 -5.31 17.34 -5.69
C GLY A 128 -4.21 17.60 -4.65
N THR A 129 -4.51 17.47 -3.35
CA THR A 129 -3.56 17.72 -2.27
C THR A 129 -3.12 16.44 -1.56
N ARG A 130 -1.95 16.47 -0.92
CA ARG A 130 -1.52 15.35 -0.09
C ARG A 130 -2.35 15.33 1.20
N PRO A 131 -2.98 14.19 1.56
CA PRO A 131 -3.70 14.07 2.83
C PRO A 131 -2.79 14.43 4.02
N ARG A 132 -3.30 15.22 4.96
CA ARG A 132 -2.55 15.66 6.15
C ARG A 132 -2.71 14.67 7.28
#